data_AF-J9UTH9-F1
#
_entry.id   AF-J9UTH9-F1
#
_cell.length_a   1.000
_cell.length_b   1.000
_cell.length_c   1.000
_cell.angle_alpha   90.00
_cell.angle_beta   90.00
_cell.angle_gamma   90.00
#
_symmetry.space_group_name_H-M   'P 1'
#
loop_
_entity.id
_entity.type
_entity.pdbx_description
1 polymer ?
#
loop_
_entity_poly.entity_id
_entity_poly.type
_entity_poly.pdbx_seq_one_letter_code
_entity_poly.pdbx_strand_id
1 'polypeptide(L)'
;MKQHSKNKEDAVEAFRICKEKVNNHNLDLKLISSYYFLDRAKLLFEFIAEERIDFRELVKDLAAHFKTRIELRQIGVRDEARAIGGCGICGRELCCRVKNGKFETITIKMAKEQSMLLNTMKISGQCGRLMCCLAHEYKAYCSLKRICLK
;
A
#
# COMPACT_ATOMS: atom_id res chain seq x y z
N MET A 1 -18.97 -2.01 19.83
CA MET A 1 -19.41 -1.25 18.64
C MET A 1 -19.19 0.27 18.75
N LYS A 2 -19.64 0.97 19.81
CA LYS A 2 -19.53 2.45 19.92
C LYS A 2 -18.09 3.01 19.87
N GLN A 3 -17.12 2.35 20.52
CA GLN A 3 -15.72 2.79 20.54
C GLN A 3 -15.05 2.77 19.16
N HIS A 4 -15.40 1.80 18.31
CA HIS A 4 -14.79 1.64 16.99
C HIS A 4 -15.18 2.78 16.04
N SER A 5 -16.46 3.19 16.03
CA SER A 5 -16.91 4.35 15.23
C SER A 5 -16.18 5.62 15.66
N LYS A 6 -16.10 5.86 16.97
CA LYS A 6 -15.42 7.04 17.53
C LYS A 6 -13.92 7.04 17.22
N ASN A 7 -13.26 5.88 17.27
CA ASN A 7 -11.86 5.75 16.85
C ASN A 7 -11.67 6.08 15.36
N LYS A 8 -12.65 5.74 14.52
CA LYS A 8 -12.60 6.01 13.08
C LYS A 8 -12.79 7.49 12.78
N GLU A 9 -13.72 8.15 13.47
CA GLU A 9 -13.93 9.60 13.37
C GLU A 9 -12.69 10.37 13.85
N ASP A 10 -12.17 10.04 15.03
CA ASP A 10 -10.98 10.69 15.57
C ASP A 10 -9.73 10.42 14.71
N ALA A 11 -9.64 9.26 14.04
CA ALA A 11 -8.56 8.98 13.10
C ALA A 11 -8.60 9.93 11.89
N VAL A 12 -9.78 10.26 11.37
CA VAL A 12 -9.92 11.22 10.25
C VAL A 12 -9.42 12.60 10.67
N GLU A 13 -9.76 13.05 11.87
CA GLU A 13 -9.25 14.32 12.39
C GLU A 13 -7.74 14.27 12.62
N ALA A 14 -7.24 13.16 13.17
CA ALA A 14 -5.80 12.95 13.33
C ALA A 14 -5.04 12.99 12.00
N PHE A 15 -5.63 12.46 10.92
CA PHE A 15 -5.07 12.54 9.57
C PHE A 15 -4.89 13.99 9.12
N ARG A 16 -5.93 14.81 9.31
CA ARG A 16 -5.94 16.23 8.91
C ARG A 16 -4.84 17.01 9.63
N ILE A 17 -4.78 16.87 10.96
CA ILE A 17 -3.77 17.52 11.80
C ILE A 17 -2.36 17.06 11.42
N CYS A 18 -2.17 15.75 11.21
CA CYS A 18 -0.87 15.22 10.80
C CYS A 18 -0.42 15.81 9.46
N LYS A 19 -1.32 15.90 8.49
CA LYS A 19 -1.06 16.51 7.18
C LYS A 19 -0.65 17.98 7.30
N GLU A 20 -1.33 18.75 8.15
CA GLU A 20 -0.97 20.16 8.41
C GLU A 20 0.42 20.27 9.04
N LYS A 21 0.73 19.44 10.04
CA LYS A 21 2.06 19.43 10.67
C LYS A 21 3.16 19.03 9.69
N VAL A 22 2.93 18.02 8.86
CA VAL A 22 3.87 17.60 7.82
C VAL A 22 4.21 18.75 6.88
N ASN A 23 3.22 19.52 6.47
CA ASN A 23 3.42 20.72 5.64
C ASN A 23 4.22 21.80 6.39
N ASN A 24 3.90 22.05 7.67
CA ASN A 24 4.61 23.05 8.47
C ASN A 24 6.09 22.70 8.68
N HIS A 25 6.40 21.41 8.77
CA HIS A 25 7.77 20.89 8.90
C HIS A 25 8.47 20.72 7.54
N ASN A 26 7.82 21.07 6.42
CA ASN A 26 8.32 20.90 5.05
C ASN A 26 8.88 19.49 4.76
N LEU A 27 8.20 18.45 5.24
CA LEU A 27 8.63 17.07 5.03
C LEU A 27 8.06 16.53 3.71
N ASP A 28 8.92 15.98 2.86
CA ASP A 28 8.51 15.38 1.58
C ASP A 28 7.97 13.95 1.78
N LEU A 29 6.74 13.86 2.28
CA LEU A 29 6.02 12.59 2.40
C LEU A 29 4.56 12.70 1.98
N LYS A 30 4.03 11.57 1.52
CA LYS A 30 2.61 11.42 1.24
C LYS A 30 1.94 10.59 2.34
N LEU A 31 1.09 11.23 3.12
CA LEU A 31 0.28 10.56 4.14
C LEU A 31 -0.86 9.77 3.46
N ILE A 32 -1.02 8.50 3.82
CA ILE A 32 -1.97 7.57 3.21
C ILE A 32 -3.15 7.28 4.11
N SER A 33 -2.89 6.93 5.37
CA SER A 33 -3.96 6.60 6.32
C SER A 33 -3.54 6.92 7.76
N SER A 34 -4.53 6.99 8.65
CA SER A 34 -4.35 7.07 10.10
C SER A 34 -5.28 6.07 10.77
N TYR A 35 -4.84 5.48 11.88
CA TYR A 35 -5.63 4.52 12.62
C TYR A 35 -5.31 4.53 14.11
N TYR A 36 -6.36 4.57 14.93
CA TYR A 36 -6.26 4.32 16.37
C TYR A 36 -6.38 2.83 16.66
N PHE A 37 -5.45 2.30 17.45
CA PHE A 37 -5.60 0.96 18.01
C PHE A 37 -6.86 0.89 18.88
N LEU A 38 -7.39 -0.33 19.06
CA LEU A 38 -8.67 -0.55 19.75
C LEU A 38 -8.66 0.02 21.18
N ASP A 39 -7.53 -0.13 21.86
CA ASP A 39 -7.23 0.38 23.20
C ASP A 39 -6.80 1.85 23.23
N ARG A 40 -6.69 2.51 22.08
CA ARG A 40 -6.11 3.85 21.90
C ARG A 40 -4.71 4.03 22.49
N ALA A 41 -3.99 2.96 22.80
CA ALA A 41 -2.63 3.07 23.32
C ALA A 41 -1.67 3.63 22.26
N LYS A 42 -2.00 3.43 20.98
CA LYS A 42 -1.18 3.83 19.84
C LYS A 42 -2.03 4.48 18.75
N LEU A 43 -1.45 5.50 18.12
CA LEU A 43 -1.94 6.13 16.91
C LEU A 43 -0.94 5.87 15.79
N LEU A 44 -1.39 5.15 14.76
CA LEU A 44 -0.60 4.78 13.60
C LEU A 44 -0.85 5.74 12.45
N PHE A 45 0.21 6.22 11.82
CA PHE A 45 0.15 6.94 10.55
C PHE A 45 0.90 6.16 9.48
N GLU A 46 0.22 5.85 8.39
CA GLU A 46 0.81 5.20 7.23
C GLU A 46 1.18 6.25 6.19
N PHE A 47 2.42 6.21 5.70
CA PHE A 47 2.93 7.18 4.74
C PHE A 47 3.85 6.53 3.70
N ILE A 48 4.13 7.29 2.64
CA ILE A 48 5.11 6.96 1.60
C ILE A 48 6.10 8.10 1.50
N ALA A 49 7.36 7.75 1.34
CA ALA A 49 8.47 8.66 1.13
C ALA A 49 9.44 7.98 0.17
N GLU A 50 10.01 8.75 -0.76
CA GLU A 50 11.07 8.28 -1.65
C GLU A 50 12.43 8.29 -0.95
N GLU A 51 12.69 9.34 -0.16
CA GLU A 51 13.93 9.52 0.57
C GLU A 51 13.75 9.32 2.08
N ARG A 52 14.89 9.25 2.79
CA ARG A 52 14.89 9.13 4.25
C ARG A 52 14.57 10.47 4.89
N ILE A 53 13.48 10.52 5.64
CA ILE A 53 13.00 11.72 6.34
C ILE A 53 13.36 11.64 7.82
N ASP A 54 13.72 12.78 8.41
CA ASP A 54 13.87 12.92 9.86
C ASP A 54 12.54 13.32 10.51
N PHE A 55 11.95 12.42 11.29
CA PHE A 55 10.65 12.61 11.92
C PHE A 55 10.72 13.16 13.34
N ARG A 56 11.92 13.47 13.88
CA ARG A 56 12.07 13.78 15.32
C ARG A 56 11.18 14.93 15.79
N GLU A 57 11.16 16.04 15.04
CA GLU A 57 10.33 17.19 15.39
C GLU A 57 8.84 16.92 15.16
N LEU A 58 8.47 16.28 14.05
CA LEU A 58 7.08 15.88 13.78
C LEU A 58 6.51 14.97 14.89
N VAL A 59 7.27 13.97 15.33
CA VAL A 59 6.82 13.02 16.37
C VAL A 59 6.61 13.72 17.71
N LYS A 60 7.51 14.64 18.11
CA LYS A 60 7.33 15.45 19.32
C LYS A 60 6.03 16.25 19.25
N ASP A 61 5.82 16.89 18.10
CA ASP A 61 4.67 17.73 17.84
C ASP A 61 3.34 16.98 17.85
N LEU A 62 3.32 15.78 17.26
CA LEU A 62 2.15 14.91 17.26
C LEU A 62 1.90 14.31 18.65
N ALA A 63 2.96 13.90 19.35
CA ALA A 63 2.85 13.35 20.71
C ALA A 63 2.33 14.40 21.70
N ALA A 64 2.80 15.65 21.59
CA ALA A 64 2.31 16.77 22.40
C ALA A 64 0.81 17.05 22.15
N HIS A 65 0.36 16.93 20.90
CA HIS A 65 -1.03 17.20 20.53
C HIS A 65 -1.98 16.07 20.95
N PHE A 66 -1.66 14.81 20.59
CA PHE A 66 -2.56 13.67 20.81
C PHE A 66 -2.38 12.97 22.16
N LYS A 67 -1.32 13.29 22.92
CA LYS A 67 -0.99 12.66 24.22
C LYS A 67 -1.01 11.12 24.17
N THR A 68 -0.68 10.56 23.00
CA THR A 68 -0.75 9.13 22.68
C THR A 68 0.56 8.74 22.00
N ARG A 69 0.97 7.46 22.12
CA ARG A 69 2.15 6.97 21.43
C ARG A 69 1.93 7.01 19.92
N ILE A 70 2.77 7.77 19.22
CA ILE A 70 2.74 7.89 17.76
C ILE A 70 3.61 6.80 17.15
N GLU A 71 3.07 6.08 16.18
CA GLU A 71 3.78 5.12 15.34
C GLU A 71 3.68 5.60 13.89
N LEU A 72 4.83 5.83 13.25
CA LEU A 72 4.89 6.17 11.83
C LEU A 72 5.32 4.91 11.07
N ARG A 73 4.55 4.53 10.05
CA ARG A 73 4.82 3.34 9.25
C ARG A 73 4.93 3.70 7.77
N GLN A 74 6.08 3.43 7.20
CA GLN A 74 6.27 3.52 5.76
C GLN A 74 5.63 2.31 5.08
N ILE A 75 4.81 2.56 4.07
CA ILE A 75 4.21 1.53 3.22
C ILE A 75 4.78 1.62 1.80
N GLY A 76 4.72 0.52 1.05
CA GLY A 76 5.19 0.51 -0.34
C GLY A 76 4.16 1.07 -1.31
N VAL A 77 4.62 1.49 -2.50
CA VAL A 77 3.77 1.94 -3.64
C VAL A 77 2.65 0.96 -4.02
N ARG A 78 2.84 -0.34 -3.75
CA ARG A 78 1.81 -1.36 -4.00
C ARG A 78 0.68 -1.31 -2.98
N ASP A 79 1.01 -1.04 -1.72
CA ASP A 79 0.01 -0.91 -0.65
C ASP A 79 -0.75 0.40 -0.77
N GLU A 80 -0.12 1.44 -1.33
CA GLU A 80 -0.81 2.65 -1.77
C GLU A 80 -1.91 2.35 -2.78
N ALA A 81 -1.56 1.66 -3.88
CA ALA A 81 -2.52 1.28 -4.91
C ALA A 81 -3.62 0.37 -4.35
N ARG A 82 -3.32 -0.40 -3.30
CA ARG A 82 -4.30 -1.20 -2.58
C ARG A 82 -5.28 -0.33 -1.79
N ALA A 83 -4.77 0.67 -1.07
CA ALA A 83 -5.55 1.58 -0.24
C ALA A 83 -6.46 2.49 -1.08
N ILE A 84 -5.93 3.05 -2.17
CA ILE A 84 -6.68 3.90 -3.10
C ILE A 84 -7.68 3.04 -3.92
N GLY A 85 -7.25 1.85 -4.35
CA GLY A 85 -8.01 1.02 -5.27
C GLY A 85 -7.98 1.55 -6.71
N GLY A 86 -8.82 0.96 -7.57
CA GLY A 86 -8.92 1.32 -8.99
C GLY A 86 -9.10 0.11 -9.89
N CYS A 87 -8.93 0.32 -11.20
CA CYS A 87 -9.02 -0.72 -12.22
C CYS A 87 -7.66 -0.97 -12.89
N GLY A 88 -7.36 -2.25 -13.14
CA GLY A 88 -6.24 -2.67 -13.95
C GLY A 88 -6.51 -2.49 -15.44
N ILE A 89 -5.48 -2.69 -16.27
CA ILE A 89 -5.61 -2.64 -17.74
C ILE A 89 -6.58 -3.69 -18.30
N CYS A 90 -6.89 -4.73 -17.52
CA CYS A 90 -7.86 -5.76 -17.85
C CYS A 90 -9.32 -5.36 -17.56
N GLY A 91 -9.55 -4.13 -17.10
CA GLY A 91 -10.88 -3.61 -16.73
C GLY A 91 -11.42 -4.15 -15.40
N ARG A 92 -10.71 -5.06 -14.73
CA ARG A 92 -11.06 -5.58 -13.40
C ARG A 92 -10.46 -4.71 -12.29
N GLU A 93 -10.99 -4.83 -11.09
CA GLU A 93 -10.39 -4.24 -9.89
C GLU A 93 -8.93 -4.68 -9.72
N LEU A 94 -8.09 -3.81 -9.14
CA LEU A 94 -6.67 -4.09 -8.95
C LEU A 94 -6.43 -5.43 -8.23
N CYS A 95 -5.61 -6.31 -8.83
CA CYS A 95 -5.24 -7.60 -8.25
C CYS A 95 -4.67 -7.45 -6.82
N CYS A 96 -4.02 -6.32 -6.51
CA CYS A 96 -3.45 -6.02 -5.18
C CYS A 96 -4.51 -5.81 -4.10
N ARG A 97 -5.70 -5.31 -4.48
CA ARG A 97 -6.84 -5.08 -3.60
C ARG A 97 -7.66 -6.34 -3.39
N VAL A 98 -7.84 -7.13 -4.44
CA VAL A 98 -8.59 -8.38 -4.39
C VAL A 98 -7.82 -9.49 -3.66
N LYS A 99 -6.52 -9.64 -3.94
CA LYS A 99 -5.69 -10.69 -3.32
C LYS A 99 -5.21 -10.22 -1.94
N ASN A 100 -5.91 -10.65 -0.89
CA ASN A 100 -5.45 -10.46 0.48
C ASN A 100 -4.26 -11.38 0.80
N GLY A 101 -3.19 -10.83 1.38
CA GLY A 101 -2.02 -11.58 1.83
C GLY A 101 -0.67 -10.99 1.42
N LYS A 102 0.39 -11.76 1.68
CA LYS A 102 1.76 -11.44 1.26
C LYS A 102 1.91 -11.63 -0.24
N PHE A 103 2.50 -10.65 -0.90
CA PHE A 103 2.81 -10.77 -2.32
C PHE A 103 3.99 -11.71 -2.53
N GLU A 104 3.83 -12.63 -3.47
CA GLU A 104 4.92 -13.42 -4.00
C GLU A 104 5.86 -12.54 -4.83
N THR A 105 7.15 -12.87 -4.84
CA THR A 105 8.13 -12.20 -5.70
C THR A 105 7.81 -12.51 -7.16
N ILE A 106 7.46 -11.47 -7.91
CA ILE A 106 7.12 -11.59 -9.34
C ILE A 106 8.39 -11.36 -10.14
N THR A 107 8.67 -12.25 -11.10
CA THR A 107 9.85 -12.17 -11.97
C THR A 107 9.45 -12.04 -13.43
N ILE A 108 10.33 -11.46 -14.25
CA ILE A 108 10.12 -11.32 -15.70
C ILE A 108 9.97 -12.69 -16.39
N LYS A 109 10.58 -13.74 -15.83
CA LYS A 109 10.42 -15.12 -16.32
C LYS A 109 8.95 -15.56 -16.33
N MET A 110 8.16 -15.14 -15.33
CA MET A 110 6.74 -15.48 -15.26
C MET A 110 5.97 -14.88 -16.44
N ALA A 111 6.27 -13.63 -16.80
CA ALA A 111 5.67 -12.98 -17.97
C ALA A 111 6.07 -13.68 -19.27
N LYS A 112 7.34 -14.06 -19.42
CA LYS A 112 7.83 -14.82 -20.59
C LYS A 112 7.11 -16.16 -20.74
N GLU A 113 6.94 -16.90 -19.65
CA GLU A 113 6.29 -18.22 -19.68
C GLU A 113 4.80 -18.13 -20.07
N GLN A 114 4.16 -17.01 -19.73
CA GLN A 114 2.77 -16.70 -20.09
C GLN A 114 2.63 -16.04 -21.47
N SER A 115 3.71 -15.98 -22.26
CA SER A 115 3.74 -15.36 -23.59
C SER A 115 3.31 -13.89 -23.59
N MET A 116 3.55 -13.17 -22.49
CA MET A 116 3.31 -11.73 -22.42
C MET A 116 4.40 -10.96 -23.16
N LEU A 117 4.00 -9.93 -23.90
CA LEU A 117 4.93 -9.00 -24.52
C LEU A 117 5.76 -8.30 -23.45
N LEU A 118 7.08 -8.28 -23.62
CA LEU A 118 8.03 -7.68 -22.67
C LEU A 118 8.08 -6.14 -22.74
N ASN A 119 6.93 -5.52 -22.96
CA ASN A 119 6.78 -4.08 -22.84
C ASN A 119 6.45 -3.75 -21.37
N THR A 120 7.22 -2.85 -20.77
CA THR A 120 7.06 -2.41 -19.38
C THR A 120 5.65 -1.93 -19.06
N MET A 121 4.95 -1.29 -20.01
CA MET A 121 3.57 -0.84 -19.84
C MET A 121 2.56 -1.98 -19.78
N LYS A 122 2.83 -3.12 -20.44
CA LYS A 122 1.91 -4.27 -20.48
C LYS A 122 2.09 -5.25 -19.33
N ILE A 123 3.26 -5.27 -18.69
CA ILE A 123 3.57 -6.19 -17.58
C ILE A 123 3.58 -5.52 -16.20
N SER A 124 3.57 -4.19 -16.17
CA SER A 124 3.47 -3.40 -14.93
C SER A 124 2.03 -3.06 -14.61
N GLY A 125 1.66 -3.18 -13.34
CA GLY A 125 0.38 -2.70 -12.83
C GLY A 125 0.41 -1.20 -12.55
N GLN A 126 -0.75 -0.66 -12.13
CA GLN A 126 -0.89 0.77 -11.79
C GLN A 126 0.03 1.25 -10.67
N CYS A 127 0.53 0.35 -9.83
CA CYS A 127 1.52 0.64 -8.80
C CYS A 127 2.97 0.80 -9.33
N GLY A 128 3.18 0.76 -10.65
CA GLY A 128 4.51 0.83 -11.28
C GLY A 128 5.38 -0.43 -11.13
N ARG A 129 4.90 -1.46 -10.40
CA ARG A 129 5.56 -2.77 -10.26
C ARG A 129 4.90 -3.83 -11.15
N LEU A 130 5.59 -4.94 -11.37
CA LEU A 130 5.06 -6.10 -12.10
C LEU A 130 3.70 -6.55 -11.53
N MET A 131 2.79 -6.94 -12.44
CA MET A 131 1.42 -7.34 -12.10
C MET A 131 1.38 -8.58 -11.19
N CYS A 132 0.59 -8.52 -10.12
CA CYS A 132 0.41 -9.64 -9.19
C CYS A 132 -0.31 -10.84 -9.82
N CYS A 133 -1.14 -10.59 -10.82
CA CYS A 133 -1.84 -11.63 -11.56
C CYS A 133 -0.86 -12.57 -12.30
N LEU A 134 0.33 -12.09 -12.72
CA LEU A 134 1.37 -12.93 -13.31
C LEU A 134 1.81 -14.06 -12.36
N ALA A 135 2.04 -13.76 -11.08
CA ALA A 135 2.41 -14.80 -10.11
C ALA A 135 1.24 -15.76 -9.82
N HIS A 136 0.01 -15.23 -9.74
CA HIS A 136 -1.18 -16.03 -9.47
C HIS A 136 -1.44 -17.08 -10.56
N GLU A 137 -1.35 -16.68 -11.83
CA GLU A 137 -1.69 -17.51 -12.98
C GLU A 137 -0.52 -18.42 -13.41
N TYR A 138 0.71 -18.12 -12.99
CA TYR A 138 1.93 -18.80 -13.44
C TYR A 138 1.86 -20.33 -13.32
N LYS A 139 1.43 -20.86 -12.17
CA LYS A 139 1.34 -22.32 -11.95
C LYS A 139 0.36 -22.98 -12.91
N ALA A 140 -0.79 -22.35 -13.15
CA ALA A 140 -1.81 -22.86 -14.08
C ALA A 140 -1.28 -22.87 -15.51
N TYR A 141 -0.64 -21.79 -15.96
CA TYR A 141 -0.02 -21.69 -17.28
C TYR A 141 1.05 -22.77 -17.49
N CYS A 142 1.96 -22.97 -16.53
CA CYS A 142 2.99 -24.02 -16.64
C CYS A 142 2.38 -25.42 -16.76
N SER A 143 1.30 -25.71 -16.02
CA SER A 143 0.62 -27.01 -16.08
C SER A 143 -0.08 -27.22 -17.43
N LEU A 144 -0.81 -26.23 -17.93
CA LEU A 144 -1.51 -26.31 -19.21
C LEU A 144 -0.52 -26.49 -20.37
N LYS A 145 0.60 -25.77 -20.35
CA LYS A 145 1.65 -25.90 -21.37
C LYS A 145 2.25 -27.31 -21.41
N ARG A 146 2.39 -27.98 -20.27
CA ARG A 146 2.86 -29.38 -20.20
C ARG A 146 1.84 -30.37 -20.76
N ILE A 147 0.55 -30.07 -20.63
CA ILE A 147 -0.54 -30.92 -21.15
C ILE A 147 -0.65 -30.76 -22.67
N CYS A 148 -0.65 -29.53 -23.19
CA CYS A 148 -0.83 -29.27 -24.61
C CYS A 148 0.42 -29.53 -25.49
N LEU A 149 1.59 -29.73 -24.88
CA LEU A 149 2.83 -30.11 -25.59
C LEU A 149 3.08 -31.62 -25.57
N LYS A 150 2.12 -32.42 -25.11
CA LYS A 150 2.04 -33.86 -25.33
C LYS A 150 1.00 -34.14 -26.40
#